data_AF-A0A7S3IQI0-F1
#
_entry.id   AF-A0A7S3IQI0-F1
#
_cell.length_a   1.000
_cell.length_b   1.000
_cell.length_c   1.000
_cell.angle_alpha   90.00
_cell.angle_beta   90.00
_cell.angle_gamma   90.00
#
_symmetry.space_group_name_H-M   'P 1'
#
loop_
_entity.id
_entity.type
_entity.pdbx_description
1 polymer ?
#
loop_
_entity_poly.entity_id
_entity_poly.type
_entity_poly.pdbx_seq_one_letter_code
_entity_poly.pdbx_strand_id
1 'polypeptide(L)'
;MGNKKQISRFEQLKRLGEYEIDFASIEEFFDPMRLKILVLPKKEANPFGKNPDYFFVKGLDYIGLKDYESALKCFSKGITDKGTHLLCRFNLGYTLFKVGHFQAAVKQ
;
A
#
# COMPACT_ATOMS: atom_id res chain seq x y z
N MET A 1 -16.29 7.04 -40.47
CA MET A 1 -17.15 7.61 -39.40
C MET A 1 -16.83 6.92 -38.09
N GLY A 2 -15.86 7.47 -37.36
CA GLY A 2 -15.52 7.02 -36.02
C GLY A 2 -16.34 7.77 -34.99
N ASN A 3 -16.95 7.05 -34.06
CA ASN A 3 -16.87 7.39 -32.64
C ASN A 3 -17.37 6.16 -31.86
N LYS A 4 -16.42 5.32 -31.40
CA LYS A 4 -16.72 4.31 -30.39
C LYS A 4 -17.12 5.09 -29.13
N LYS A 5 -18.42 5.06 -28.81
CA LYS A 5 -19.02 5.66 -27.62
C LYS A 5 -18.06 5.50 -26.45
N GLN A 6 -17.61 6.63 -25.91
CA GLN A 6 -17.11 6.74 -24.56
C GLN A 6 -18.11 6.03 -23.66
N ILE A 7 -17.74 4.83 -23.20
CA ILE A 7 -18.42 4.17 -22.10
C ILE A 7 -18.13 5.09 -20.91
N SER A 8 -19.16 5.81 -20.50
CA SER A 8 -19.12 6.74 -19.38
C SER A 8 -18.64 5.98 -18.14
N ARG A 9 -17.64 6.52 -17.46
CA ARG A 9 -17.02 6.02 -16.21
C ARG A 9 -18.05 5.65 -15.12
N PHE A 10 -19.29 6.11 -15.27
CA PHE A 10 -20.43 5.86 -14.40
C PHE A 10 -21.09 4.47 -14.55
N GLU A 11 -20.88 3.74 -15.65
CA GLU A 11 -21.53 2.42 -15.84
C GLU A 11 -20.87 1.26 -15.06
N GLN A 12 -19.74 1.50 -14.36
CA GLN A 12 -19.04 0.48 -13.56
C GLN A 12 -19.41 0.46 -12.07
N LEU A 13 -20.51 1.09 -11.66
CA LEU A 13 -21.04 0.98 -10.30
C LEU A 13 -21.73 -0.39 -10.10
N LYS A 14 -20.95 -1.44 -9.79
CA LYS A 14 -21.51 -2.69 -9.26
C LYS A 14 -22.02 -2.43 -7.83
N ARG A 15 -23.35 -2.27 -7.67
CA ARG A 15 -24.03 -2.20 -6.37
C ARG A 15 -23.66 -3.41 -5.51
N LEU A 16 -22.93 -3.16 -4.42
CA LEU A 16 -22.76 -4.09 -3.30
C LEU A 16 -23.52 -3.49 -2.09
N GLY A 17 -24.84 -3.66 -2.06
CA GLY A 17 -25.69 -3.25 -0.93
C GLY A 17 -26.26 -1.81 -0.96
N GLU A 18 -26.69 -1.33 0.21
CA GLU A 18 -27.36 -0.03 0.45
C GLU A 18 -26.40 1.18 0.51
N TYR A 19 -25.10 0.95 0.36
CA TYR A 19 -24.11 2.02 0.34
C TYR A 19 -23.70 2.30 -1.11
N GLU A 20 -23.91 3.53 -1.56
CA GLU A 20 -23.25 4.08 -2.75
C GLU A 20 -21.79 4.32 -2.38
N ILE A 21 -20.97 3.29 -2.56
CA ILE A 21 -19.53 3.43 -2.32
C ILE A 21 -18.89 3.87 -3.64
N ASP A 22 -18.47 5.13 -3.70
CA ASP A 22 -17.68 5.65 -4.80
C ASP A 22 -16.32 4.91 -4.82
N PHE A 23 -16.03 4.20 -5.90
CA PHE A 23 -14.77 3.48 -6.05
C PHE A 23 -13.54 4.39 -5.93
N ALA A 24 -13.65 5.67 -6.31
CA ALA A 24 -12.56 6.63 -6.12
C ALA A 24 -12.35 6.94 -4.62
N SER A 25 -13.43 7.10 -3.85
CA SER A 25 -13.35 7.19 -2.38
C SER A 25 -12.79 5.91 -1.74
N ILE A 26 -13.14 4.72 -2.26
CA ILE A 26 -12.53 3.47 -1.80
C ILE A 26 -11.04 3.48 -2.05
N GLU A 27 -10.57 3.81 -3.25
CA GLU A 27 -9.15 3.86 -3.60
C GLU A 27 -8.35 4.87 -2.74
N GLU A 28 -9.01 5.91 -2.24
CA GLU A 28 -8.42 6.92 -1.37
C GLU A 28 -8.27 6.44 0.09
N PHE A 29 -9.24 5.69 0.62
CA PHE A 29 -9.27 5.22 2.02
C PHE A 29 -8.83 3.76 2.21
N PHE A 30 -8.93 2.97 1.16
CA PHE A 30 -8.66 1.55 1.12
C PHE A 30 -7.75 1.31 -0.07
N ASP A 31 -6.55 0.82 0.16
CA ASP A 31 -5.65 0.54 -0.96
C ASP A 31 -6.06 -0.80 -1.60
N PRO A 32 -6.77 -0.87 -2.74
CA PRO A 32 -7.13 -2.15 -3.36
C PRO A 32 -5.90 -2.95 -3.82
N MET A 33 -4.70 -2.34 -3.90
CA MET A 33 -3.46 -3.12 -4.06
C MET A 33 -3.15 -3.98 -2.83
N ARG A 34 -3.75 -3.73 -1.67
CA ARG A 34 -3.61 -4.56 -0.46
C ARG A 34 -4.17 -5.96 -0.66
N LEU A 35 -5.36 -6.09 -1.27
CA LEU A 35 -5.86 -7.39 -1.69
C LEU A 35 -4.91 -7.98 -2.72
N LYS A 36 -4.53 -7.19 -3.74
CA LYS A 36 -3.63 -7.63 -4.80
C LYS A 36 -2.32 -8.23 -4.27
N ILE A 37 -1.66 -7.64 -3.27
CA ILE A 37 -0.42 -8.16 -2.66
C ILE A 37 -0.67 -9.43 -1.81
N LEU A 38 -1.85 -9.56 -1.19
CA LEU A 38 -2.25 -10.73 -0.40
C LEU A 38 -2.68 -11.93 -1.26
N VAL A 39 -3.35 -11.70 -2.39
CA VAL A 39 -3.84 -12.76 -3.29
C VAL A 39 -3.01 -13.00 -4.55
N LEU A 40 -2.17 -12.07 -5.01
CA LEU A 40 -1.25 -12.30 -6.13
C LEU A 40 0.17 -12.64 -5.65
N PRO A 41 0.85 -13.58 -6.34
CA PRO A 41 2.26 -13.84 -6.13
C PRO A 41 3.09 -12.55 -6.26
N LYS A 42 4.07 -12.34 -5.37
CA LYS A 42 4.96 -11.16 -5.40
C LYS A 42 5.64 -10.90 -6.77
N LYS A 43 5.86 -11.96 -7.56
CA LYS A 43 6.37 -11.90 -8.94
C LYS A 43 5.40 -11.29 -9.96
N GLU A 44 4.10 -11.31 -9.66
CA GLU A 44 2.97 -10.85 -10.51
C GLU A 44 2.33 -9.56 -9.98
N ALA A 45 2.47 -9.25 -8.69
CA ALA A 45 2.24 -7.91 -8.17
C ALA A 45 3.23 -6.97 -8.86
N ASN A 46 2.82 -5.83 -9.40
CA ASN A 46 3.73 -4.88 -10.05
C ASN A 46 4.57 -4.15 -8.98
N PRO A 47 5.85 -4.55 -8.71
CA PRO A 47 6.72 -3.83 -7.80
C PRO A 47 7.62 -2.88 -8.61
N PHE A 48 7.39 -2.72 -9.92
CA PHE A 48 8.30 -1.97 -10.80
C PHE A 48 7.88 -0.50 -10.84
N GLY A 49 7.98 0.13 -9.67
CA GLY A 49 7.86 1.57 -9.49
C GLY A 49 8.42 1.93 -8.13
N LYS A 50 9.09 3.08 -7.99
CA LYS A 50 9.54 3.57 -6.67
C LYS A 50 8.38 4.19 -5.88
N ASN A 51 7.22 3.52 -5.89
CA ASN A 51 6.01 3.94 -5.20
C ASN A 51 5.98 3.36 -3.76
N PRO A 52 5.01 3.72 -2.91
CA PRO A 52 4.97 3.29 -1.52
C PRO A 52 4.82 1.78 -1.35
N ASP A 53 4.05 1.13 -2.22
CA ASP A 53 3.81 -0.32 -2.21
C ASP A 53 5.08 -1.12 -2.47
N TYR A 54 5.91 -0.67 -3.41
CA TYR A 54 7.21 -1.28 -3.66
C TYR A 54 8.06 -1.29 -2.39
N PHE A 55 8.12 -0.14 -1.70
CA PHE A 55 8.87 -0.03 -0.47
C PHE A 55 8.27 -0.87 0.67
N PHE A 56 6.93 -0.98 0.75
CA PHE A 56 6.26 -1.86 1.69
C PHE A 56 6.66 -3.32 1.49
N VAL A 57 6.51 -3.86 0.27
CA VAL A 57 6.83 -5.26 -0.04
C VAL A 57 8.30 -5.55 0.21
N LYS A 58 9.19 -4.67 -0.25
CA LYS A 58 10.64 -4.81 -0.03
C LYS A 58 11.00 -4.75 1.47
N GLY A 59 10.34 -3.89 2.24
CA GLY A 59 10.52 -3.81 3.69
C GLY A 59 10.13 -5.11 4.40
N LEU A 60 9.03 -5.76 3.98
CA LEU A 60 8.62 -7.07 4.51
C LEU A 60 9.65 -8.16 4.21
N ASP A 61 10.26 -8.15 3.02
CA ASP A 61 11.32 -9.11 2.68
C ASP A 61 12.52 -8.95 3.62
N TYR A 62 12.95 -7.71 3.89
CA TYR A 62 14.03 -7.44 4.83
C TYR A 62 13.68 -7.84 6.28
N ILE A 63 12.42 -7.65 6.73
CA ILE A 63 11.96 -8.19 8.02
C ILE A 63 12.13 -9.72 8.06
N GLY A 64 11.74 -10.42 6.98
CA GLY A 64 11.89 -11.88 6.88
C GLY A 64 13.35 -12.34 6.98
N LEU A 65 14.28 -11.54 6.46
CA LEU A 65 15.73 -11.73 6.57
C LEU A 65 16.31 -11.26 7.92
N LYS A 66 15.49 -10.68 8.80
CA LYS A 66 15.90 -10.00 10.04
C LYS A 66 16.86 -8.81 9.82
N ASP A 67 16.94 -8.29 8.60
CA ASP A 67 17.65 -7.05 8.28
C ASP A 67 16.73 -5.86 8.59
N TYR A 68 16.64 -5.54 9.88
CA TYR A 68 15.75 -4.48 10.34
C TYR A 68 16.18 -3.09 9.86
N GLU A 69 17.47 -2.84 9.66
CA GLU A 69 17.95 -1.54 9.17
C GLU A 69 17.48 -1.25 7.74
N SER A 70 17.58 -2.23 6.85
CA SER A 70 17.08 -2.10 5.48
C SER A 70 15.55 -1.99 5.44
N ALA A 71 14.85 -2.70 6.33
CA ALA A 71 13.39 -2.58 6.47
C ALA A 71 12.98 -1.15 6.87
N LEU A 72 13.63 -0.55 7.87
CA LEU A 72 13.39 0.83 8.30
C LEU A 72 13.54 1.82 7.15
N LYS A 73 14.62 1.69 6.36
CA LYS A 73 14.87 2.54 5.18
C LYS A 73 13.76 2.40 4.13
N CYS A 74 13.25 1.20 3.93
CA CYS A 74 12.16 0.97 2.99
C CYS A 74 10.87 1.65 3.47
N PHE A 75 10.40 1.36 4.67
CA PHE A 75 9.15 1.94 5.16
C PHE A 75 9.20 3.47 5.26
N SER A 76 10.33 4.04 5.66
CA SER A 76 10.55 5.49 5.66
C SER A 76 10.36 6.09 4.27
N LYS A 77 10.96 5.48 3.22
CA LYS A 77 10.77 5.93 1.83
C LYS A 77 9.32 5.82 1.37
N GLY A 78 8.61 4.76 1.74
CA GLY A 78 7.20 4.60 1.40
C GLY A 78 6.31 5.69 2.00
N ILE A 79 6.61 6.12 3.24
CA ILE A 79 5.90 7.22 3.90
C ILE A 79 6.27 8.57 3.28
N THR A 80 7.52 8.79 2.86
CA THR A 80 7.92 10.04 2.18
C THR A 80 7.17 10.22 0.86
N ASP A 81 6.96 9.14 0.11
CA ASP A 81 6.26 9.19 -1.18
C ASP A 81 4.73 9.32 -1.02
N LYS A 82 4.16 8.66 -0.01
CA LYS A 82 2.75 8.83 0.39
C LYS A 82 2.63 8.82 1.92
N GLY A 83 2.53 10.02 2.51
CA GLY A 83 2.41 10.19 3.96
C GLY A 83 1.22 9.46 4.60
N THR A 84 0.19 9.16 3.82
CA THR A 84 -1.00 8.41 4.24
C THR A 84 -0.88 6.89 4.05
N HIS A 85 0.29 6.37 3.67
CA HIS A 85 0.48 4.93 3.47
C HIS A 85 0.57 4.16 4.80
N LEU A 86 -0.60 3.83 5.35
CA LEU A 86 -0.78 3.24 6.68
C LEU A 86 0.04 1.97 6.91
N LEU A 87 0.20 1.12 5.89
CA LEU A 87 0.99 -0.11 6.01
C LEU A 87 2.48 0.15 6.23
N CYS A 88 3.04 1.16 5.55
CA CYS A 88 4.44 1.53 5.76
C CYS A 88 4.62 2.14 7.15
N ARG A 89 3.68 3.01 7.57
CA ARG A 89 3.69 3.61 8.92
C ARG A 89 3.63 2.56 10.03
N PHE A 90 2.69 1.64 9.94
CA PHE A 90 2.55 0.54 10.91
C PHE A 90 3.80 -0.33 10.97
N ASN A 91 4.34 -0.74 9.82
CA ASN A 91 5.53 -1.59 9.79
C ASN A 91 6.80 -0.85 10.20
N LEU A 92 6.89 0.46 9.98
CA LEU A 92 7.95 1.30 10.55
C LEU A 92 7.90 1.27 12.07
N GLY A 93 6.72 1.48 12.68
CA GLY A 93 6.52 1.38 14.12
C GLY A 93 6.89 0.00 14.68
N TYR A 94 6.39 -1.06 14.05
CA TYR A 94 6.74 -2.44 14.42
C TYR A 94 8.25 -2.70 14.35
N THR A 95 8.91 -2.26 13.28
CA THR A 95 10.35 -2.48 13.10
C THR A 95 11.16 -1.69 14.13
N LEU A 96 10.79 -0.44 14.40
CA LEU A 96 11.39 0.39 15.46
C LEU A 96 11.26 -0.27 16.83
N PHE A 97 10.09 -0.85 17.14
CA PHE A 97 9.89 -1.61 18.36
C PHE A 97 10.82 -2.83 18.44
N LYS A 98 10.96 -3.59 17.35
CA LYS A 98 11.84 -4.77 17.28
C LYS A 98 13.31 -4.46 17.54
N VAL A 99 13.79 -3.28 17.13
CA VAL A 99 15.18 -2.84 17.35
C VAL A 99 15.37 -2.03 18.64
N GLY A 100 14.33 -1.88 19.48
CA GLY A 100 14.42 -1.21 20.78
C GLY A 100 14.20 0.31 20.77
N HIS A 101 13.82 0.89 19.62
CA HIS A 101 13.50 2.32 19.50
C HIS A 101 12.05 2.63 19.87
N PHE A 102 11.66 2.34 21.12
CA PHE A 102 10.27 2.39 21.57
C PHE A 102 9.62 3.78 21.45
N GLN A 103 10.33 4.84 21.82
CA GLN A 103 9.79 6.21 21.72
C GLN A 103 9.50 6.62 20.27
N ALA A 104 10.33 6.19 19.33
CA ALA A 104 10.10 6.44 17.91
C ALA A 104 8.97 5.57 17.37
N ALA A 105 8.84 4.33 17.85
CA ALA A 105 7.79 3.41 17.45
C ALA A 105 6.39 3.94 17.81
N VAL A 106 6.20 4.50 19.01
CA VAL A 106 4.91 5.06 19.47
C VAL A 106 4.48 6.30 18.65
N LYS A 107 5.42 6.98 17.99
CA LYS A 107 5.13 8.16 17.17
C LYS A 107 4.70 7.82 15.74
N GLN A 108 4.82 6.56 15.31
CA GLN A 108 4.37 6.10 13.99
C GLN A 108 2.88 5.76 14.05
#